data_AF-A0A256HZY3-F1
#
_entry.id   AF-A0A256HZY3-F1
#
_cell.length_a   1.000
_cell.length_b   1.000
_cell.length_c   1.000
_cell.angle_alpha   90.00
_cell.angle_beta   90.00
_cell.angle_gamma   90.00
#
_symmetry.space_group_name_H-M   'P 1'
#
loop_
_entity.id
_entity.type
_entity.pdbx_description
1 polymer ?
#
loop_
_entity_poly.entity_id
_entity_poly.type
_entity_poly.pdbx_seq_one_letter_code
_entity_poly.pdbx_strand_id
1 'polypeptide(L)' 'GDARVCVVATRPDTFERCREGFYPAPRSYDRTRADFDYMAFYRTAPVSAVTHYARVVDRAE' A
#
# COMPACT_ATOMS: atom_id res chain seq x y z
N GLY A 1 4.92 11.36 16.63
CA GLY A 1 4.15 10.12 16.51
C GLY A 1 4.90 9.24 15.54
N ASP A 2 5.35 8.08 16.00
CA ASP A 2 6.38 7.27 15.30
C ASP A 2 5.80 6.23 14.34
N ALA A 3 4.53 6.40 13.95
CA ALA A 3 3.85 5.47 13.08
C ALA A 3 4.48 5.48 11.67
N ARG A 4 4.78 4.29 11.15
CA ARG A 4 5.45 4.13 9.85
C ARG A 4 4.43 3.82 8.76
N VAL A 5 4.62 4.44 7.60
CA VAL A 5 3.76 4.27 6.42
C VAL A 5 4.55 3.66 5.28
N CYS A 6 4.11 2.50 4.78
CA CYS A 6 4.64 1.93 3.54
C CYS A 6 3.83 2.44 2.34
N VAL A 7 4.46 3.31 1.53
CA VAL A 7 3.85 3.82 0.29
C VAL A 7 4.23 2.92 -0.87
N VAL A 8 3.26 2.43 -1.64
CA VAL A 8 3.50 1.63 -2.85
C VAL A 8 2.80 2.27 -4.04
N ALA A 9 3.49 2.33 -5.18
CA ALA A 9 2.85 2.74 -6.43
C ALA A 9 1.97 1.60 -6.96
N THR A 10 0.71 1.88 -7.26
CA THR A 10 -0.25 0.87 -7.74
C THR A 10 -0.55 1.06 -9.22
N ARG A 11 -0.67 -0.07 -9.93
CA ARG A 11 -1.28 -0.13 -11.26
C ARG A 11 -2.82 -0.18 -11.12
N PRO A 12 -3.57 0.22 -12.15
CA PRO A 12 -5.04 0.16 -12.12
C PRO A 12 -5.62 -1.19 -11.65
N ASP A 13 -5.10 -2.31 -12.17
CA ASP A 13 -5.60 -3.64 -11.79
C ASP A 13 -5.33 -3.99 -10.31
N THR A 14 -4.25 -3.46 -9.73
CA THR A 14 -3.96 -3.65 -8.31
C THR A 14 -4.93 -2.85 -7.46
N PHE A 15 -5.30 -1.65 -7.90
CA PHE A 15 -6.19 -0.75 -7.18
C PHE A 15 -7.57 -1.36 -6.92
N GLU A 16 -8.13 -2.13 -7.87
CA GLU A 16 -9.42 -2.79 -7.67
C GLU A 16 -9.39 -3.77 -6.50
N ARG A 17 -8.33 -4.59 -6.40
CA ARG A 17 -8.11 -5.48 -5.25
C ARG A 17 -7.95 -4.72 -3.94
N CYS A 18 -7.30 -3.55 -3.97
CA CYS A 18 -7.16 -2.70 -2.79
C CYS A 18 -8.51 -2.23 -2.23
N ARG A 19 -9.53 -2.07 -3.09
CA ARG A 19 -10.88 -1.71 -2.66
C ARG A 19 -11.61 -2.86 -1.96
N GLU A 20 -11.15 -4.10 -2.13
CA GLU A 20 -11.67 -5.29 -1.46
C GLU A 20 -11.02 -5.52 -0.09
N GLY A 21 -10.08 -4.65 0.32
CA GLY A 21 -9.39 -4.75 1.61
C GLY A 21 -8.09 -5.55 1.58
N PHE A 22 -7.67 -6.06 0.41
CA PHE A 22 -6.39 -6.72 0.23
C PHE A 22 -5.37 -5.78 -0.41
N TYR A 23 -4.19 -5.64 0.20
CA TYR A 23 -3.19 -4.65 -0.19
C TYR A 23 -1.91 -5.34 -0.70
N PRO A 24 -1.79 -5.65 -2.00
CA PRO A 24 -0.61 -6.31 -2.53
C PRO A 24 0.63 -5.41 -2.42
N ALA A 25 1.71 -5.97 -1.92
CA ALA A 25 2.99 -5.30 -1.79
C ALA A 25 4.07 -6.14 -2.46
N PRO A 26 4.84 -5.60 -3.42
CA PRO A 26 5.89 -6.38 -4.08
C PRO A 26 7.02 -6.72 -3.09
N ARG A 27 7.37 -8.00 -3.00
CA ARG A 27 8.43 -8.51 -2.10
C ARG A 27 9.84 -8.00 -2.45
N SER A 28 10.02 -7.40 -3.61
CA SER A 28 11.29 -6.81 -4.06
C SER A 28 11.59 -5.46 -3.40
N TYR A 29 10.63 -4.85 -2.70
CA TYR A 29 10.83 -3.57 -2.01
C TYR A 29 11.19 -3.82 -0.55
N ASP A 30 12.38 -3.40 -0.09
CA ASP A 30 12.79 -3.63 1.31
C ASP A 30 11.80 -3.06 2.33
N ARG A 31 11.18 -1.91 2.01
CA ARG A 31 10.14 -1.29 2.84
C ARG A 31 8.88 -2.14 3.04
N THR A 32 8.60 -3.11 2.16
CA THR A 32 7.44 -4.02 2.31
C THR A 32 7.76 -5.19 3.24
N ARG A 33 9.05 -5.41 3.53
CA ARG A 33 9.52 -6.40 4.52
C ARG A 33 9.70 -5.80 5.91
N ALA A 34 9.88 -4.50 6.01
CA ALA A 34 9.96 -3.80 7.29
C ALA A 34 8.60 -3.75 8.00
N ASP A 35 8.62 -3.53 9.31
CA ASP A 35 7.41 -3.24 10.07
C ASP A 35 6.90 -1.84 9.76
N PHE A 36 5.59 -1.76 9.49
CA PHE A 36 4.86 -0.52 9.25
C PHE A 36 3.40 -0.67 9.68
N ASP A 37 2.87 0.39 10.28
CA ASP A 37 1.52 0.45 10.86
C ASP A 37 0.45 0.72 9.80
N TYR A 38 0.84 1.36 8.71
CA TYR A 38 -0.08 1.78 7.66
C TYR A 38 0.48 1.53 6.27
N MET A 39 -0.44 1.31 5.34
CA MET A 39 -0.14 1.18 3.92
C MET A 39 -0.84 2.27 3.13
N ALA A 40 -0.10 2.91 2.24
CA ALA A 40 -0.59 3.95 1.34
C ALA A 40 -0.37 3.53 -0.11
N PHE A 41 -1.36 3.78 -0.96
CA PHE A 41 -1.24 3.56 -2.39
C PHE A 41 -1.22 4.86 -3.18
N TYR A 42 -0.06 5.09 -3.78
CA TYR A 42 0.18 6.16 -4.72
C TYR A 42 -0.26 5.70 -6.12
N ARG A 43 -1.06 6.53 -6.78
CA ARG A 43 -1.42 6.35 -8.18
C ARG A 43 -0.67 7.38 -9.00
N THR A 44 -0.17 6.96 -10.17
CA THR A 44 0.42 7.87 -11.16
C THR A 44 -0.63 8.41 -12.14
N ALA A 45 -1.76 7.71 -12.30
CA ALA A 45 -2.91 8.11 -13.11
C ALA A 45 -4.25 7.75 -12.42
N PRO A 46 -5.31 8.57 -12.57
CA PRO A 46 -5.39 9.82 -13.32
C PRO A 46 -4.76 11.02 -12.59
N VAL A 47 -4.47 10.88 -11.30
CA VAL A 47 -3.83 11.90 -10.47
C VAL A 47 -2.59 11.32 -9.81
N SER A 48 -1.52 12.11 -9.78
CA SER A 48 -0.26 11.81 -9.07
C SER A 48 -0.47 12.03 -7.57
N ALA A 49 -1.15 11.09 -6.91
CA ALA A 49 -1.55 11.24 -5.50
C ALA A 49 -1.71 9.90 -4.78
N VAL A 50 -1.59 9.93 -3.44
CA VAL A 50 -2.07 8.85 -2.58
C VAL A 50 -3.59 8.89 -2.58
N THR A 51 -4.23 7.79 -2.95
CA THR A 51 -5.71 7.71 -3.02
C THR A 51 -6.30 6.78 -1.99
N HIS A 52 -5.50 5.87 -1.44
CA HIS A 52 -5.92 4.91 -0.42
C HIS A 52 -4.86 4.85 0.67
N TYR A 53 -5.31 4.85 1.92
CA TYR A 53 -4.50 4.71 3.11
C TYR A 53 -5.28 3.88 4.12
N ALA A 54 -4.66 2.84 4.67
CA ALA A 54 -5.30 1.96 5.64
C ALA A 54 -4.30 1.47 6.68
N ARG A 55 -4.81 1.17 7.87
CA ARG A 55 -4.03 0.52 8.93
C ARG A 55 -3.81 -0.94 8.57
N VAL A 56 -2.58 -1.42 8.75
CA VAL A 56 -2.27 -2.84 8.65
C VAL A 56 -2.74 -3.53 9.92
N VAL A 57 -3.69 -4.45 9.78
CA VAL A 57 -4.18 -5.27 10.89
C VAL A 57 -3.59 -6.67 10.88
N ASP A 58 -3.23 -7.16 9.69
CA ASP A 58 -2.64 -8.48 9.47
C ASP A 58 -1.82 -8.49 8.16
N ARG A 59 -0.91 -9.46 8.01
CA ARG A 59 -0.10 -9.67 6.80
C ARG A 59 -0.16 -11.14 6.38
N ALA A 60 -0.63 -11.38 5.15
CA ALA A 60 -0.66 -12.70 4.52
C ALA A 60 0.33 -12.77 3.34
N GLU A 61 0.82 -13.98 3.06
CA GLU A 61 1.85 -14.27 2.04
C GLU A 61 1.31 -14.78 0.70
#